data_AF-A0A0M2Q1K3-F1
#
_entry.id   AF-A0A0M2Q1K3-F1
#
_cell.length_a   1.000
_cell.length_b   1.000
_cell.length_c   1.000
_cell.angle_alpha   90.00
_cell.angle_beta   90.00
_cell.angle_gamma   90.00
#
_symmetry.space_group_name_H-M   'P 1'
#
loop_
_entity.id
_entity.type
_entity.pdbx_description
1 polymer ?
#
loop_
_entity_poly.entity_id
_entity_poly.type
_entity_poly.pdbx_seq_one_letter_code
_entity_poly.pdbx_strand_id
1 'polypeptide(L)' 'MNDNQRGAIYSFAYNLGSAFYGNGAFGSITRVCDSVDRWTDLPWIAEQFVKYRNPGTSAEAGLRRRREAEAKLFVS' A
#
# COMPACT_ATOMS: atom_id res chain seq x y z
N MET A 1 -9.37 -5.73 -9.39
CA MET A 1 -7.91 -5.69 -9.33
C MET A 1 -7.32 -6.63 -10.37
N ASN A 2 -6.31 -6.20 -11.11
CA ASN A 2 -5.47 -7.06 -11.98
C ASN A 2 -4.41 -7.81 -11.14
N ASP A 3 -3.53 -8.60 -11.79
CA ASP A 3 -2.48 -9.37 -11.11
C ASP A 3 -1.47 -8.49 -10.37
N ASN A 4 -1.06 -7.37 -10.96
CA ASN A 4 -0.11 -6.46 -10.33
C ASN A 4 -0.67 -5.83 -9.05
N GLN A 5 -1.93 -5.40 -9.10
CA GLN A 5 -2.67 -4.85 -7.96
C GLN A 5 -2.80 -5.89 -6.84
N ARG A 6 -3.19 -7.12 -7.19
CA ARG A 6 -3.23 -8.23 -6.22
C ARG A 6 -1.85 -8.50 -5.63
N GLY A 7 -0.81 -8.54 -6.45
CA GLY A 7 0.57 -8.77 -6.02
C GLY A 7 1.08 -7.70 -5.05
N ALA A 8 0.80 -6.42 -5.32
CA ALA A 8 1.14 -5.32 -4.42
C ALA A 8 0.43 -5.46 -3.06
N ILE A 9 -0.87 -5.78 -3.06
CA ILE A 9 -1.65 -5.99 -1.84
C ILE A 9 -1.19 -7.24 -1.07
N TYR A 10 -0.83 -8.33 -1.76
CA TYR A 10 -0.26 -9.51 -1.12
C TYR A 10 1.09 -9.20 -0.46
N SER A 11 1.98 -8.45 -1.13
CA SER A 11 3.25 -8.01 -0.52
C SER A 11 3.01 -7.14 0.71
N PHE A 12 2.04 -6.22 0.66
CA PHE A 12 1.66 -5.38 1.78
C PHE A 12 1.15 -6.22 2.96
N ALA A 13 0.18 -7.11 2.70
CA ALA A 13 -0.43 -7.98 3.70
C ALA A 13 0.56 -8.97 4.31
N TYR A 14 1.52 -9.48 3.52
CA TYR A 14 2.59 -10.34 4.04
C TYR A 14 3.45 -9.63 5.10
N ASN A 15 3.62 -8.31 4.97
CA ASN A 15 4.44 -7.54 5.91
C ASN A 15 3.68 -7.05 7.14
N LEU A 16 2.42 -6.64 6.99
CA LEU A 16 1.64 -5.99 8.05
C LEU A 16 0.52 -6.87 8.62
N GLY A 17 0.24 -8.01 8.00
CA GLY A 17 -0.85 -8.90 8.32
C GLY A 17 -2.02 -8.81 7.33
N SER A 18 -2.75 -9.92 7.18
CA SER A 18 -3.88 -10.04 6.25
C SER A 18 -5.15 -9.34 6.72
N ALA A 19 -5.29 -9.03 8.01
CA ALA A 19 -6.46 -8.40 8.61
C ALA A 19 -6.48 -6.86 8.45
N PHE A 20 -6.01 -6.34 7.32
CA PHE A 20 -5.95 -4.90 7.04
C PHE A 20 -7.27 -4.35 6.48
N TYR A 21 -8.01 -5.13 5.69
CA TYR A 21 -9.20 -4.62 5.00
C TYR A 21 -10.34 -4.36 5.99
N GLY A 22 -10.86 -3.13 6.02
CA GLY A 22 -11.90 -2.69 6.96
C GLY A 22 -11.38 -2.39 8.38
N ASN A 23 -10.08 -2.56 8.65
CA ASN A 23 -9.48 -2.22 9.93
C ASN A 23 -9.17 -0.72 10.01
N GLY A 24 -9.58 -0.06 11.10
CA GLY A 24 -9.40 1.38 11.30
C GLY A 24 -7.95 1.86 11.25
N ALA A 25 -6.98 1.03 11.67
CA ALA A 25 -5.55 1.35 11.54
C ALA A 25 -5.06 1.31 10.08
N PHE A 26 -5.84 0.68 9.20
CA PHE A 26 -5.52 0.44 7.79
C PHE A 26 -6.48 1.16 6.82
N GLY A 27 -7.11 2.25 7.28
CA GLY A 27 -8.14 2.95 6.52
C GLY A 27 -7.68 3.47 5.15
N SER A 28 -6.43 3.91 5.00
CA SER A 28 -5.94 4.39 3.70
C SER A 28 -5.75 3.27 2.67
N ILE A 29 -5.33 2.06 3.07
CA ILE A 29 -5.24 0.92 2.14
C ILE A 29 -6.61 0.33 1.84
N THR A 30 -7.53 0.31 2.81
CA THR A 30 -8.94 -0.01 2.52
C THR A 30 -9.47 0.93 1.43
N ARG A 31 -9.20 2.24 1.54
CA ARG A 31 -9.57 3.21 0.51
C ARG A 31 -8.90 2.94 -0.84
N VAL A 32 -7.64 2.50 -0.89
CA VAL A 32 -7.00 2.07 -2.15
C VAL A 32 -7.77 0.92 -2.80
N CYS A 33 -8.18 -0.07 -2.01
CA CYS A 33 -8.96 -1.20 -2.51
C CYS A 33 -10.32 -0.77 -3.09
N ASP A 34 -10.96 0.23 -2.48
CA ASP A 34 -12.32 0.65 -2.85
C ASP A 34 -12.36 1.77 -3.92
N SER A 35 -11.28 2.54 -4.10
CA SER A 35 -11.20 3.65 -5.07
C SER A 35 -10.69 3.19 -6.45
N VAL A 36 -11.49 2.37 -7.13
CA VAL A 36 -11.18 1.84 -8.47
C VAL A 36 -10.86 2.93 -9.50
N ASP A 37 -11.54 4.08 -9.39
CA ASP A 37 -11.34 5.28 -10.20
C ASP A 37 -9.96 5.92 -10.04
N ARG A 38 -9.25 5.59 -8.96
CA ARG A 38 -7.92 6.12 -8.62
C ARG A 38 -6.78 5.12 -8.84
N TRP A 39 -7.07 3.92 -9.34
CA TRP A 39 -6.06 2.87 -9.51
C TRP A 39 -4.95 3.22 -10.50
N THR A 40 -5.11 4.25 -11.32
CA THR A 40 -4.09 4.77 -12.24
C THR A 40 -3.34 6.01 -11.70
N ASP A 41 -3.74 6.53 -10.54
CA ASP A 41 -3.17 7.73 -9.92
C ASP A 41 -1.98 7.36 -9.01
N LEU A 42 -0.79 7.23 -9.62
CA LEU A 42 0.42 6.86 -8.88
C LEU A 42 0.73 7.78 -7.71
N PRO A 43 0.71 9.13 -7.82
CA PRO A 43 0.92 10.00 -6.67
C PRO A 43 -0.01 9.70 -5.49
N TRP A 44 -1.30 9.50 -5.76
CA TRP A 44 -2.29 9.22 -4.70
C TRP A 44 -2.10 7.83 -4.08
N ILE A 45 -1.89 6.80 -4.91
CA ILE A 45 -1.63 5.43 -4.44
C ILE A 45 -0.36 5.40 -3.58
N ALA A 46 0.72 6.02 -4.06
CA ALA A 46 1.97 6.12 -3.31
C ALA A 46 1.72 6.74 -1.93
N GLU A 47 1.06 7.90 -1.85
CA GLU A 47 0.72 8.57 -0.59
C GLU A 47 0.00 7.64 0.40
N GLN A 48 -0.88 6.75 -0.06
CA GLN A 48 -1.57 5.80 0.81
C GLN A 48 -0.65 4.68 1.32
N PHE A 49 0.22 4.13 0.47
CA PHE A 49 1.16 3.07 0.85
C PHE A 49 2.24 3.57 1.81
N VAL A 50 2.84 4.74 1.58
CA VAL A 50 3.96 5.24 2.43
C VAL A 50 3.55 5.59 3.85
N LYS A 51 2.25 5.63 4.18
CA LYS A 51 1.77 5.78 5.55
C LYS A 51 2.24 4.63 6.46
N TYR A 52 2.48 3.45 5.90
CA TYR A 52 2.89 2.24 6.64
C TYR A 52 4.40 2.02 6.58
N ARG A 53 5.16 3.02 7.05
CA ARG A 53 6.64 3.02 7.03
C ARG A 53 7.32 3.09 8.39
N ASN A 54 6.57 3.13 9.49
CA ASN A 54 7.10 3.28 10.85
C ASN A 54 8.07 4.47 11.02
N PRO A 55 7.56 5.72 10.93
CA PRO A 55 8.41 6.90 11.05
C PRO A 55 9.24 6.96 12.32
N GLY A 56 10.48 7.42 12.22
CA GLY A 56 11.41 7.57 13.35
C GLY A 56 12.09 6.27 13.80
N THR A 57 11.82 5.14 13.13
CA THR A 57 12.49 3.86 13.40
C THR A 57 13.65 3.62 12.43
N SER A 58 14.59 2.74 12.80
CA SER A 58 15.66 2.30 11.91
C SER A 58 15.15 1.61 10.63
N ALA A 59 13.90 1.15 10.62
CA ALA A 59 13.27 0.50 9.48
C ALA A 59 12.66 1.49 8.47
N GLU A 60 12.52 2.78 8.81
CA GLU A 60 11.73 3.74 8.01
C GLU A 60 12.18 3.83 6.56
N ALA A 61 13.49 3.99 6.33
CA ALA A 61 14.03 4.13 4.98
C ALA A 61 13.79 2.88 4.12
N GLY A 62 13.87 1.69 4.72
CA GLY A 62 13.62 0.42 4.03
C GLY A 62 12.14 0.21 3.72
N LEU A 63 11.27 0.48 4.70
CA LEU A 63 9.82 0.38 4.52
C LEU A 63 9.32 1.40 3.50
N ARG A 64 9.84 2.64 3.50
CA ARG A 64 9.50 3.64 2.49
C ARG A 64 9.76 3.13 1.07
N ARG A 65 10.96 2.60 0.81
CA ARG A 65 11.31 2.01 -0.49
C ARG A 65 10.37 0.86 -0.87
N ARG A 66 10.05 -0.02 0.08
CA ARG A 66 9.10 -1.13 -0.15
C ARG A 66 7.71 -0.64 -0.51
N ARG A 67 7.17 0.32 0.24
CA ARG A 67 5.84 0.91 0.02
C ARG A 67 5.75 1.63 -1.33
N GLU A 68 6.80 2.35 -1.74
CA GLU A 68 6.88 2.98 -3.05
C GLU A 68 6.93 1.95 -4.19
N ALA A 69 7.64 0.84 -4.02
CA ALA A 69 7.69 -0.24 -5.00
C ALA A 69 6.33 -0.95 -5.15
N GLU A 70 5.64 -1.22 -4.03
CA GLU A 70 4.29 -1.78 -4.03
C GLU A 70 3.29 -0.84 -4.73
N ALA A 71 3.36 0.46 -4.48
CA ALA A 71 2.54 1.45 -5.16
C ALA A 71 2.79 1.50 -6.68
N LYS A 72 4.05 1.45 -7.11
CA LYS A 72 4.42 1.38 -8.53
C LYS A 72 3.88 0.11 -9.18
N LEU A 73 4.02 -1.03 -8.52
CA LEU A 73 3.45 -2.29 -9.01
C LEU A 73 1.93 -2.17 -9.12
N PHE A 74 1.24 -1.60 -8.12
CA PHE A 74 -0.20 -1.50 -8.11
C PHE A 74 -0.77 -0.72 -9.32
N VAL A 75 -0.07 0.32 -9.78
CA VAL A 75 -0.52 1.11 -10.96
C VAL A 75 -0.04 0.57 -12.30
N SER A 76 0.76 -0.51 -12.31
CA SER A 76 1.35 -1.10 -13.51
C SER A 76 0.40 -2.04 -14.25
#